data_AF-A0A9E5FZU7-F1
#
_entry.id   AF-A0A9E5FZU7-F1
#
_cell.length_a   1.000
_cell.length_b   1.000
_cell.length_c   1.000
_cell.angle_alpha   90.00
_cell.angle_beta   90.00
_cell.angle_gamma   90.00
#
_symmetry.space_group_name_H-M   'P 1'
#
loop_
_entity.id
_entity.type
_entity.pdbx_description
1 polymer ?
#
loop_
_entity_poly.entity_id
_entity_poly.type
_entity_poly.pdbx_seq_one_letter_code
_entity_poly.pdbx_strand_id
1 'polypeptide(L)' 'TVQYFLNGVPGESFGAHLYFSGITFMTIGYGDLSPEGLLPRFLAVLEGAVGISVIGMLIASWTKKIMYR' A
#
# COMPACT_ATOMS: atom_id res chain seq x y z
N THR A 1 -4.76 10.70 -23.21
CA THR A 1 -4.90 9.23 -23.29
C THR A 1 -3.86 8.51 -22.46
N VAL A 2 -2.54 8.66 -22.69
CA VAL A 2 -1.49 8.04 -21.84
C VAL A 2 -1.44 8.64 -20.43
N GLN A 3 -1.61 9.96 -20.30
CA GLN A 3 -1.60 10.66 -19.02
C GLN A 3 -2.68 10.15 -18.04
N TYR A 4 -3.84 9.72 -18.52
CA TYR A 4 -4.91 9.15 -17.69
C TYR A 4 -4.51 7.84 -17.00
N PHE A 5 -3.56 7.08 -17.58
CA PHE A 5 -3.04 5.86 -16.98
C PHE A 5 -2.03 6.14 -15.87
N LEU A 6 -1.27 7.25 -15.99
CA LEU A 6 -0.21 7.65 -15.05
C LEU A 6 -0.68 8.63 -13.98
N ASN A 7 -1.82 9.31 -14.21
CA ASN A 7 -2.40 10.22 -13.24
C ASN A 7 -2.83 9.44 -11.99
N GLY A 8 -2.17 9.75 -10.87
CA GLY A 8 -2.59 9.37 -9.53
C GLY A 8 -3.81 10.17 -9.09
N VAL A 9 -3.90 10.50 -7.81
CA VAL A 9 -4.95 11.41 -7.31
C VAL A 9 -4.63 12.84 -7.81
N PRO A 10 -5.46 13.45 -8.67
CA PRO A 10 -5.15 14.76 -9.25
C PRO A 10 -5.31 15.89 -8.22
N GLY A 11 -4.31 16.76 -8.10
CA GLY A 11 -4.36 17.96 -7.26
C GLY A 11 -3.89 17.78 -5.81
N GLU A 12 -3.44 16.58 -5.46
CA GLU A 12 -3.00 16.25 -4.11
C GLU A 12 -1.49 16.47 -3.90
N SER A 13 -1.11 16.82 -2.67
CA SER A 13 0.29 17.04 -2.30
C SER A 13 1.06 15.71 -2.18
N PHE A 14 2.40 15.76 -2.23
CA PHE A 14 3.24 14.59 -1.96
C PHE A 14 2.90 13.91 -0.62
N GLY A 15 2.53 14.69 0.41
CA GLY A 15 2.13 14.17 1.72
C GLY A 15 0.85 13.32 1.66
N ALA A 16 -0.12 13.71 0.84
CA ALA A 16 -1.35 12.94 0.65
C ALA A 16 -1.09 11.61 -0.07
N HIS A 17 -0.18 11.59 -1.05
CA HIS A 17 0.25 10.34 -1.69
C HIS A 17 1.01 9.41 -0.73
N LEU A 18 1.89 9.96 0.11
CA LEU A 18 2.59 9.18 1.13
C LEU A 18 1.62 8.61 2.18
N TYR A 19 0.62 9.39 2.58
CA TYR A 19 -0.45 8.94 3.46
C TYR A 19 -1.28 7.82 2.82
N PHE A 20 -1.69 7.96 1.55
CA PHE A 20 -2.40 6.92 0.80
C PHE A 20 -1.59 5.61 0.73
N SER A 21 -0.29 5.71 0.44
CA SER A 21 0.64 4.57 0.45
C SER A 21 0.69 3.92 1.85
N GLY A 22 0.86 4.71 2.91
CA GLY A 22 0.87 4.21 4.29
C GLY A 22 -0.40 3.47 4.70
N ILE A 23 -1.58 4.03 4.46
CA ILE A 23 -2.85 3.38 4.81
C ILE A 23 -3.12 2.13 3.95
N THR A 24 -2.60 2.08 2.72
CA THR A 24 -2.72 0.92 1.83
C THR A 24 -1.77 -0.20 2.26
N PHE A 25 -0.51 0.15 2.57
CA PHE A 25 0.50 -0.79 3.07
C PHE A 25 0.08 -1.42 4.40
N MET A 26 -0.53 -0.62 5.29
CA MET A 26 -1.05 -1.11 6.56
C MET A 26 -2.43 -1.77 6.44
N THR A 27 -3.00 -1.89 5.23
CA THR A 27 -4.33 -2.46 4.97
C THR A 27 -5.49 -1.78 5.70
N ILE A 28 -5.32 -0.50 6.07
CA ILE A 28 -6.35 0.31 6.74
C ILE A 28 -7.41 0.75 5.73
N GLY A 29 -6.98 1.36 4.62
CA GLY A 29 -7.83 1.74 3.50
C GLY A 29 -9.06 2.59 3.87
N TYR A 30 -8.86 3.77 4.49
CA TYR A 30 -9.97 4.68 4.86
C TYR A 30 -10.86 5.09 3.67
N GLY A 31 -10.32 5.08 2.45
CA GLY A 31 -11.08 5.37 1.22
C GLY A 31 -11.32 6.86 0.97
N ASP A 32 -10.67 7.72 1.75
CA ASP A 32 -10.64 9.18 1.58
C ASP A 32 -9.84 9.60 0.33
N LEU A 33 -8.75 8.89 0.05
CA LEU A 33 -7.98 9.03 -1.17
C LEU A 33 -8.09 7.74 -2.00
N SER A 34 -8.39 7.88 -3.29
CA SER A 34 -8.47 6.74 -4.20
C SER A 34 -7.85 7.06 -5.57
N PRO A 35 -7.01 6.17 -6.12
CA PRO A 35 -6.40 6.41 -7.42
C PRO A 35 -7.42 6.22 -8.55
N GLU A 36 -7.51 7.20 -9.44
CA GLU A 36 -8.42 7.15 -10.59
C GLU A 36 -7.79 6.49 -11.84
N GLY A 37 -6.47 6.26 -11.84
CA GLY A 37 -5.74 5.63 -12.94
C GLY A 37 -5.59 4.10 -12.81
N LEU A 38 -5.43 3.41 -13.95
CA LEU A 38 -5.21 1.97 -14.03
C LEU A 38 -3.88 1.53 -13.38
N LEU A 39 -2.79 2.24 -13.66
CA LEU A 39 -1.47 1.95 -13.08
C LEU A 39 -1.43 2.14 -11.56
N PRO A 40 -1.87 3.29 -10.99
CA PRO A 40 -1.84 3.47 -9.53
C PRO A 40 -2.81 2.53 -8.79
N ARG A 41 -3.91 2.09 -9.40
CA ARG A 41 -4.75 1.01 -8.84
C ARG A 41 -4.01 -0.32 -8.76
N PHE A 42 -3.29 -0.69 -9.82
CA PHE A 42 -2.48 -1.90 -9.81
C PHE A 42 -1.35 -1.83 -8.76
N LEU A 43 -0.70 -0.67 -8.65
CA LEU A 43 0.30 -0.42 -7.60
C LEU A 43 -0.30 -0.53 -6.20
N ALA A 44 -1.49 0.03 -5.96
CA ALA A 44 -2.16 -0.07 -4.65
C ALA A 44 -2.46 -1.53 -4.26
N VAL A 45 -2.87 -2.37 -5.23
CA VAL A 45 -3.08 -3.81 -4.99
C VAL A 45 -1.77 -4.52 -4.66
N LEU A 46 -0.70 -4.24 -5.40
CA LEU A 46 0.63 -4.81 -5.12
C LEU A 46 1.15 -4.36 -3.75
N GLU A 47 0.97 -3.08 -3.41
CA GLU A 47 1.37 -2.51 -2.14
C GLU A 47 0.66 -3.19 -0.96
N GLY A 48 -0.65 -3.41 -1.06
CA GLY A 48 -1.40 -4.16 -0.07
C GLY A 48 -0.92 -5.61 0.07
N ALA A 49 -0.62 -6.29 -1.04
CA ALA A 49 -0.08 -7.65 -1.02
C ALA A 49 1.30 -7.73 -0.35
N VAL A 50 2.17 -6.75 -0.62
CA VAL A 50 3.48 -6.63 0.04
C VAL A 50 3.31 -6.34 1.52
N GLY A 51 2.40 -5.44 1.91
CA GLY A 51 2.11 -5.12 3.31
C GLY A 51 1.73 -6.35 4.13
N ILE A 52 0.76 -7.14 3.65
CA ILE A 52 0.34 -8.40 4.28
C ILE A 52 1.51 -9.38 4.39
N SER A 53 2.30 -9.51 3.31
CA SER A 53 3.45 -10.42 3.28
C SER A 53 4.52 -10.03 4.31
N VAL A 54 4.82 -8.74 4.44
CA VAL A 54 5.79 -8.21 5.41
C VAL A 54 5.32 -8.48 6.84
N ILE A 55 4.05 -8.18 7.17
CA ILE A 55 3.51 -8.46 8.49
C ILE A 55 3.51 -9.96 8.78
N GLY A 56 3.14 -10.80 7.83
CA GLY A 56 3.19 -12.27 7.97
C GLY A 56 4.59 -12.80 8.22
N MET A 57 5.59 -12.30 7.48
CA MET A 57 7.00 -12.66 7.69
C MET A 57 7.53 -12.18 9.04
N LEU A 58 7.14 -10.98 9.47
CA LEU A 58 7.49 -10.47 10.80
C LEU A 58 6.94 -11.40 11.89
N ILE A 59 5.65 -11.74 11.85
CA ILE A 59 5.06 -12.68 12.81
C ILE A 59 5.81 -14.01 12.80
N ALA A 60 6.05 -14.59 11.61
CA ALA A 60 6.76 -15.86 11.48
C ALA A 60 8.19 -15.81 12.06
N SER A 61 8.93 -14.73 11.82
CA SER A 61 10.29 -14.56 12.36
C SER A 61 10.28 -14.45 13.88
N TRP A 62 9.29 -13.76 14.45
CA TRP A 62 9.16 -13.60 15.88
C TRP A 62 8.73 -14.90 16.56
N THR A 63 7.76 -15.63 15.99
CA THR A 63 7.35 -16.94 16.49
C THR A 63 8.51 -17.94 16.47
N LYS A 64 9.30 -18.00 15.40
CA LYS A 64 10.49 -18.86 15.35
C LYS A 64 11.48 -18.52 16.46
N LYS A 65 11.75 -17.22 16.67
CA LYS A 65 12.69 -16.75 17.71
C LYS A 65 12.20 -17.10 19.13
N ILE A 66 10.89 -17.06 19.37
CA ILE A 66 10.30 -17.39 20.68
C ILE A 66 10.26 -18.90 20.91
N MET A 67 9.96 -19.70 19.89
CA MET A 67 9.79 -21.15 20.00
C MET A 67 11.11 -21.93 20.05
N TYR A 68 12.15 -21.43 19.38
CA TYR A 68 13.50 -22.03 19.40
C TYR A 68 14.38 -21.53 20.55
N ARG A 69 13.85 -20.67 21.43
CA ARG A 69 14.52 -20.23 22.66
C ARG A 69 13.96 -21.01 23.84
#